data_AF-A0A1J5ANW2-F1
#
_entry.id   AF-A0A1J5ANW2-F1
#
_cell.length_a   1.000
_cell.length_b   1.000
_cell.length_c   1.000
_cell.angle_alpha   90.00
_cell.angle_beta   90.00
_cell.angle_gamma   90.00
#
_symmetry.space_group_name_H-M   'P 1'
#
loop_
_entity.id
_entity.type
_entity.pdbx_description
1 polymer ?
#
loop_
_entity_poly.entity_id
_entity_poly.type
_entity_poly.pdbx_seq_one_letter_code
_entity_poly.pdbx_strand_id
1 'polypeptide(L)'
;MTHLMINVTGFVIVGPYTLRITFDNGGERTINFAPMLAGYYYAPLRELDFFNQVRLDPEVHTLVWPNGADFDPATLYHWDQEEGVELAQRAAYWRKPSEGREQPEVEIGRGPKKKRPDPALQPTALRAG
;
A
#
# COMPACT_ATOMS: atom_id res chain seq x y z
N MET A 1 -15.03 -5.36 5.56
CA MET A 1 -13.91 -4.84 6.36
C MET A 1 -14.27 -3.41 6.71
N THR A 2 -14.39 -3.11 7.99
CA THR A 2 -14.62 -1.75 8.50
C THR A 2 -13.32 -0.97 8.30
N HIS A 3 -13.34 0.10 7.50
CA HIS A 3 -12.21 1.04 7.45
C HIS A 3 -12.13 1.73 8.82
N LEU A 4 -11.04 1.51 9.55
CA LEU A 4 -10.78 2.21 10.80
C LEU A 4 -10.46 3.67 10.48
N MET A 5 -11.37 4.58 10.81
CA MET A 5 -11.09 6.01 10.82
C MET A 5 -10.41 6.35 12.14
N ILE A 6 -9.09 6.56 12.09
CA ILE A 6 -8.28 7.01 13.21
C ILE A 6 -7.31 8.07 12.71
N ASN A 7 -7.07 9.10 13.50
CA ASN A 7 -6.20 10.21 13.14
C ASN A 7 -4.94 10.24 14.00
N VAL A 8 -3.81 10.63 13.42
CA VAL A 8 -2.61 10.98 14.20
C VAL A 8 -2.79 12.40 14.73
N THR A 9 -2.59 12.57 16.04
CA THR A 9 -2.74 13.86 16.73
C THR A 9 -1.42 14.40 17.27
N GLY A 10 -0.39 13.57 17.35
CA GLY A 10 0.93 13.99 17.79
C GLY A 10 1.99 12.93 17.59
N PHE A 11 3.25 13.35 17.67
CA PHE A 11 4.37 12.43 17.72
C PHE A 11 5.57 13.02 18.47
N VAL A 12 6.48 12.15 18.90
CA VAL A 12 7.78 12.50 19.47
C VAL A 12 8.84 11.56 18.89
N ILE A 13 10.00 12.10 18.50
CA ILE A 13 11.17 11.29 18.14
C ILE A 13 11.79 10.74 19.44
N VAL A 14 11.82 9.42 19.59
CA VAL A 14 12.32 8.75 20.81
C VAL A 14 13.61 7.95 20.57
N GLY A 15 14.09 7.89 19.33
CA GLY A 15 15.35 7.26 18.95
C GLY A 15 15.57 7.26 17.45
N PRO A 16 16.71 6.73 16.96
CA PRO A 16 16.97 6.60 15.53
C PRO A 16 15.83 5.84 14.83
N TYR A 17 15.24 6.48 13.82
CA TYR A 17 14.10 5.96 13.04
C TYR A 17 12.88 5.56 13.89
N THR A 18 12.79 6.04 15.14
CA THR A 18 11.78 5.59 16.09
C THR A 18 10.93 6.75 16.58
N LEU A 19 9.62 6.66 16.35
CA LEU A 19 8.64 7.67 16.75
C LEU A 19 7.64 7.08 17.73
N ARG A 20 7.31 7.84 18.78
CA ARG A 20 6.09 7.60 19.57
C ARG A 20 4.98 8.45 18.99
N ILE A 21 3.89 7.82 18.57
CA ILE A 21 2.75 8.43 17.86
C ILE A 21 1.53 8.39 18.76
N THR A 22 0.79 9.49 18.84
CA THR A 22 -0.47 9.61 19.58
C THR A 22 -1.63 9.70 18.59
N PHE A 23 -2.73 9.03 18.90
CA PHE A 23 -3.94 8.99 18.08
C PHE A 23 -5.10 9.73 18.74
N ASP A 24 -6.12 10.08 17.95
CA ASP A 24 -7.32 10.80 18.42
C ASP A 24 -8.18 10.03 19.43
N ASN A 25 -8.10 8.70 19.44
CA ASN A 25 -8.72 7.85 20.45
C ASN A 25 -7.93 7.78 21.78
N GLY A 26 -6.82 8.52 21.90
CA GLY A 26 -5.94 8.52 23.06
C GLY A 26 -4.92 7.37 23.10
N GLY A 27 -4.94 6.47 22.11
CA GLY A 27 -3.94 5.41 21.98
C GLY A 27 -2.57 5.96 21.60
N GLU A 28 -1.52 5.18 21.90
CA GLU A 28 -0.15 5.47 21.49
C GLU A 28 0.53 4.24 20.88
N ARG A 29 1.48 4.48 19.96
CA ARG A 29 2.36 3.44 19.37
C ARG A 29 3.79 3.95 19.30
N THR A 30 4.75 3.11 19.69
CA THR A 30 6.18 3.39 19.49
C THR A 30 6.69 2.52 18.35
N ILE A 31 7.04 3.15 17.24
CA ILE A 31 7.31 2.46 15.98
C ILE A 31 8.76 2.71 15.57
N ASN A 32 9.50 1.63 15.31
CA ASN A 32 10.78 1.69 14.61
C ASN A 32 10.55 1.47 13.11
N PHE A 33 10.76 2.53 12.33
CA PHE A 33 10.54 2.55 10.89
C PHE A 33 11.68 1.93 10.08
N ALA A 34 12.86 1.71 10.67
CA ALA A 34 14.06 1.26 9.95
C ALA A 34 13.84 0.04 9.01
N PRO A 35 13.05 -0.99 9.38
CA PRO A 35 12.78 -2.13 8.48
C PRO A 35 12.03 -1.76 7.19
N MET A 36 11.25 -0.67 7.21
CA MET A 36 10.39 -0.23 6.10
C MET A 36 11.07 0.75 5.14
N LEU A 37 12.24 1.28 5.50
CA LEU A 37 12.92 2.33 4.73
C LEU A 37 13.65 1.71 3.52
N ALA A 38 12.92 1.14 2.59
CA ALA A 38 13.46 0.50 1.39
C ALA A 38 12.62 0.87 0.16
N GLY A 39 13.15 0.55 -1.02
CA GLY A 39 12.54 0.92 -2.29
C GLY A 39 12.71 2.41 -2.60
N TYR A 40 12.34 2.79 -3.81
CA TYR A 40 12.60 4.13 -4.34
C TYR A 40 12.03 5.26 -3.47
N TYR A 41 10.84 5.06 -2.90
CA TYR A 41 10.12 6.11 -2.20
C TYR A 41 10.57 6.32 -0.75
N TYR A 42 10.85 5.24 0.00
CA TYR A 42 11.23 5.32 1.42
C TYR A 42 12.74 5.22 1.67
N ALA A 43 13.55 4.77 0.70
CA ALA A 43 15.00 4.72 0.86
C ALA A 43 15.66 6.05 1.24
N PRO A 44 15.22 7.23 0.73
CA PRO A 44 15.79 8.52 1.16
C PRO A 44 15.68 8.77 2.68
N LEU A 45 14.69 8.18 3.34
CA LEU A 45 14.50 8.30 4.79
C LEU A 45 15.55 7.52 5.61
N ARG A 46 16.43 6.74 4.97
CA ARG A 46 17.59 6.13 5.65
C ARG A 46 18.62 7.15 6.10
N GLU A 47 18.61 8.35 5.54
CA GLU A 47 19.39 9.46 6.08
C GLU A 47 18.69 10.00 7.32
N LEU A 48 19.28 9.83 8.50
CA LEU A 48 18.62 10.13 9.77
C LEU A 48 18.22 11.61 9.88
N ASP A 49 19.05 12.52 9.39
CA ASP A 49 18.74 13.96 9.36
C ASP A 49 17.56 14.28 8.44
N PHE A 50 17.33 13.46 7.41
CA PHE A 50 16.15 13.58 6.55
C PHE A 50 14.92 12.95 7.20
N PHE A 51 15.08 11.80 7.87
CA PHE A 51 14.01 11.17 8.66
C PHE A 51 13.49 12.10 9.76
N ASN A 52 14.39 12.82 10.44
CA ASN A 52 14.03 13.71 11.55
C ASN A 52 13.29 14.98 11.10
N GLN A 53 13.14 15.22 9.79
CA GLN A 53 12.29 16.28 9.23
C GLN A 53 10.81 15.88 9.12
N VAL A 54 10.41 14.76 9.73
CA VAL A 54 9.01 14.35 9.85
C VAL A 54 8.16 15.49 10.43
N ARG A 55 6.97 15.68 9.87
CA ARG A 55 5.96 16.64 10.33
C ARG A 55 4.60 15.95 10.43
N LEU A 56 3.77 16.42 11.35
CA LEU A 56 2.35 16.09 11.36
C LEU A 56 1.64 16.99 10.35
N ASP A 57 0.89 16.40 9.43
CA ASP A 57 0.05 17.14 8.50
C ASP A 57 -1.39 17.19 9.02
N PRO A 58 -1.93 18.38 9.35
CA PRO A 58 -3.27 18.50 9.92
C PRO A 58 -4.38 18.34 8.89
N GLU A 59 -4.09 18.39 7.58
CA GLU A 59 -5.12 18.22 6.54
C GLU A 59 -5.40 16.75 6.28
N VAL A 60 -4.36 15.91 6.30
CA VAL A 60 -4.46 14.45 6.07
C VAL A 60 -4.32 13.64 7.36
N HIS A 61 -4.12 14.29 8.50
CA HIS A 61 -4.06 13.70 9.85
C HIS A 61 -3.04 12.55 9.99
N THR A 62 -1.87 12.68 9.35
CA THR A 62 -0.78 11.70 9.45
C THR A 62 0.61 12.32 9.42
N LEU A 63 1.63 11.49 9.63
CA LEU A 63 3.03 11.86 9.55
C LEU A 63 3.51 11.89 8.10
N VAL A 64 4.18 12.97 7.71
CA VAL A 64 4.71 13.15 6.37
C VAL A 64 6.15 13.65 6.41
N TRP A 65 6.92 13.31 5.37
CA TRP A 65 8.32 13.72 5.17
C TRP A 65 8.47 14.71 4.00
N PRO A 66 9.61 15.42 3.87
CA PRO A 66 9.79 16.42 2.81
C PRO A 66 9.68 15.89 1.38
N ASN A 67 9.94 14.60 1.17
CA ASN A 67 9.76 13.92 -0.13
C ASN A 67 8.30 13.52 -0.41
N GLY A 68 7.36 13.88 0.46
CA GLY A 68 5.95 13.48 0.37
C GLY A 68 5.66 12.06 0.84
N ALA A 69 6.65 11.36 1.43
CA ALA A 69 6.38 10.07 2.04
C ALA A 69 5.46 10.21 3.25
N ASP A 70 4.55 9.26 3.42
CA ASP A 70 3.59 9.19 4.51
C ASP A 70 3.30 7.72 4.86
N PHE A 71 2.55 7.51 5.93
CA PHE A 71 1.96 6.21 6.25
C PHE A 71 0.49 6.43 6.60
N ASP A 72 -0.38 5.52 6.14
CA ASP A 72 -1.80 5.56 6.49
C ASP A 72 -1.98 5.44 8.02
N PRO A 73 -2.82 6.29 8.66
CA PRO A 73 -3.04 6.25 10.11
C PRO A 73 -3.48 4.88 10.66
N ALA A 74 -4.28 4.11 9.92
CA ALA A 74 -4.69 2.78 10.36
C ALA A 74 -3.49 1.82 10.34
N THR A 75 -2.60 1.94 9.35
CA THR A 75 -1.33 1.18 9.31
C THR A 75 -0.47 1.47 10.54
N LEU A 76 -0.36 2.75 10.93
CA LEU A 76 0.40 3.14 12.12
C LEU A 76 -0.26 2.62 13.41
N TYR A 77 -1.59 2.64 13.49
CA TYR A 77 -2.32 2.15 14.66
C TYR A 77 -2.20 0.64 14.86
N HIS A 78 -2.17 -0.11 13.76
CA HIS A 78 -2.05 -1.57 13.73
C HIS A 78 -0.60 -2.07 13.60
N TRP A 79 0.40 -1.20 13.74
CA TRP A 79 1.80 -1.54 13.50
C TRP A 79 2.30 -2.79 14.24
N ASP A 80 1.85 -3.00 15.48
CA ASP A 80 2.22 -4.14 16.33
C ASP A 80 1.32 -5.37 16.14
N GLN A 81 0.19 -5.20 15.45
CA GLN A 81 -0.63 -6.30 14.95
C GLN A 81 0.05 -6.81 13.66
N GLU A 82 -0.16 -8.08 13.30
CA GLU A 82 0.57 -8.85 12.27
C GLU A 82 0.82 -8.14 10.91
N GLU A 83 0.12 -7.05 10.62
CA GLU A 83 0.29 -6.14 9.48
C GLU A 83 1.68 -5.49 9.37
N GLY A 84 2.30 -5.04 10.47
CA GLY A 84 3.63 -4.37 10.41
C GLY A 84 4.77 -5.30 9.99
N VAL A 85 4.71 -6.57 10.42
CA VAL A 85 5.67 -7.60 10.03
C VAL A 85 5.43 -8.04 8.58
N GLU A 86 4.16 -8.17 8.15
CA GLU A 86 3.83 -8.51 6.76
C GLU A 86 4.21 -7.39 5.78
N LEU A 87 3.98 -6.12 6.14
CA LEU A 87 4.43 -4.94 5.38
C LEU A 87 5.95 -4.92 5.23
N ALA A 88 6.71 -5.21 6.28
CA ALA A 88 8.17 -5.33 6.22
C ALA A 88 8.64 -6.50 5.35
N GLN A 89 7.94 -7.64 5.39
CA GLN A 89 8.21 -8.78 4.53
C GLN A 89 7.90 -8.48 3.04
N ARG A 90 6.81 -7.77 2.76
CA ARG A 90 6.45 -7.31 1.41
C ARG A 90 7.44 -6.24 0.90
N ALA A 91 7.88 -5.31 1.76
CA ALA A 91 8.95 -4.35 1.45
C ALA A 91 10.28 -5.04 1.11
N ALA A 92 10.61 -6.14 1.80
CA ALA A 92 11.77 -6.97 1.47
C ALA A 92 11.66 -7.65 0.09
N TYR A 93 10.44 -7.90 -0.41
CA TYR A 93 10.20 -8.43 -1.74
C TYR A 93 10.57 -7.43 -2.85
N TRP A 94 10.36 -6.12 -2.61
CA TRP A 94 10.81 -5.03 -3.48
C TRP A 94 12.33 -4.77 -3.42
N ARG A 95 13.04 -5.40 -2.48
CA ARG A 95 14.51 -5.29 -2.33
C ARG A 95 15.28 -6.18 -3.30
N LYS A 96 14.63 -7.10 -4.00
CA LYS A 96 15.29 -7.85 -5.08
C LYS A 96 15.31 -6.98 -6.34
N PRO A 97 16.47 -6.75 -6.98
CA PRO A 97 16.47 -6.22 -8.33
C PRO A 97 15.65 -7.19 -9.16
N SER A 98 14.68 -6.65 -9.90
CA SER A 98 13.88 -7.39 -10.85
C SER A 98 14.79 -7.85 -11.99
N GLU A 99 15.54 -8.94 -11.78
CA GLU A 99 16.06 -9.73 -12.89
C GLU A 99 14.86 -10.41 -13.55
N GLY A 100 14.39 -9.75 -14.62
CA GLY A 100 13.62 -10.31 -15.71
C GLY A 100 12.44 -11.21 -15.33
N ARG A 101 11.26 -10.63 -15.12
CA ARG A 101 10.00 -11.29 -15.46
C ARG A 101 8.97 -10.30 -15.99
N GLU A 102 8.41 -10.64 -17.15
CA GLU A 102 7.14 -10.15 -17.68
C GLU A 102 6.05 -10.14 -16.59
N GLN A 103 5.25 -9.09 -16.62
CA GLN A 103 4.08 -8.94 -15.77
C GLN A 103 3.02 -9.97 -16.18
N PRO A 104 2.44 -10.76 -15.26
CA PRO A 104 1.18 -11.44 -15.55
C PRO A 104 0.08 -10.36 -15.57
N GLU A 105 -0.51 -10.15 -16.74
CA GLU A 105 -1.67 -9.28 -16.94
C GLU A 105 -2.80 -9.75 -16.01
N VAL A 106 -3.19 -8.88 -15.08
CA VAL A 106 -4.29 -9.15 -14.14
C VAL A 106 -5.59 -9.05 -14.92
N GLU A 107 -6.14 -10.19 -15.31
CA GLU A 107 -7.48 -10.31 -15.88
C GLU A 107 -8.51 -9.88 -14.83
N ILE A 108 -8.88 -8.59 -14.83
CA ILE A 108 -10.06 -8.09 -14.14
C ILE A 108 -11.28 -8.76 -14.75
N GLY A 109 -11.89 -9.66 -13.98
CA GLY A 109 -13.02 -10.47 -14.39
C GLY A 109 -14.12 -9.67 -15.09
N ARG A 110 -14.22 -9.86 -16.40
CA ARG A 110 -15.40 -9.49 -17.18
C ARG A 110 -16.41 -10.61 -16.97
N GLY A 111 -17.50 -10.31 -16.25
CA GLY A 111 -18.60 -11.25 -16.01
C GLY A 111 -19.12 -11.92 -17.29
N PRO A 112 -19.86 -13.04 -17.17
CA PRO A 112 -20.16 -13.91 -18.31
C PRO A 112 -20.97 -13.15 -19.36
N LYS A 113 -20.43 -13.06 -20.59
CA LYS A 113 -21.15 -12.52 -21.74
C LYS A 113 -22.34 -13.42 -22.05
N LYS A 114 -23.56 -12.97 -21.72
CA LYS A 114 -24.80 -13.57 -22.23
C LYS A 114 -24.76 -13.51 -23.76
N LYS A 115 -24.64 -14.68 -24.43
CA LYS A 115 -24.75 -14.78 -25.89
C LYS A 115 -26.15 -14.32 -26.29
N ARG A 116 -26.22 -13.27 -27.12
CA ARG A 116 -27.42 -13.01 -27.92
C ARG A 116 -27.61 -14.20 -28.87
N PRO A 117 -28.83 -14.77 -29.02
CA PRO A 117 -29.07 -15.75 -30.06
C PRO A 117 -28.97 -15.06 -31.44
N ASP A 118 -28.28 -15.72 -32.36
CA ASP A 118 -28.03 -15.27 -33.73
C ASP A 118 -29.26 -15.60 -34.61
N PRO A 119 -29.91 -14.62 -35.28
CA PRO A 119 -31.09 -14.86 -36.08
C PRO A 119 -30.71 -15.13 -37.54
N ALA A 120 -30.34 -16.37 -37.88
CA ALA A 120 -30.34 -16.82 -39.27
C ALA A 120 -30.34 -18.36 -39.36
N LEU A 121 -31.55 -18.95 -39.38
CA LEU A 121 -31.77 -20.08 -40.28
C LEU A 121 -31.70 -19.53 -41.70
N GLN A 122 -30.90 -20.14 -42.58
CA GLN A 122 -31.37 -20.92 -43.73
C GLN A 122 -30.16 -21.59 -44.41
N PRO A 123 -30.12 -22.94 -44.51
CA PRO A 123 -29.09 -23.64 -45.28
C PRO A 123 -29.39 -23.54 -46.78
N THR A 124 -28.44 -22.99 -47.54
CA THR A 124 -28.43 -23.02 -49.01
C THR A 124 -28.17 -24.44 -49.49
N ALA A 125 -29.13 -24.98 -50.24
CA ALA A 125 -28.98 -26.22 -51.00
C ALA A 125 -27.90 -26.05 -52.08
N LEU A 126 -26.96 -27.00 -52.15
CA LEU A 126 -26.18 -27.24 -53.37
C LEU A 126 -26.38 -28.69 -53.78
N ARG A 127 -26.85 -28.83 -55.02
CA ARG A 127 -27.16 -30.04 -55.77
C ARG A 127 -25.93 -30.39 -56.61
N ALA A 128 -25.55 -31.67 -56.67
CA ALA A 128 -25.20 -32.44 -57.88
C ALA A 128 -24.36 -33.68 -57.53
N GLY A 129 -24.76 -34.82 -58.10
CA GLY A 129 -24.17 -36.14 -57.95
C GLY A 129 -25.24 -37.19 -58.10
#